data_AF-A0A8T5WMZ2-F1
#
_entry.id   AF-A0A8T5WMZ2-F1
#
_cell.length_a   1.000
_cell.length_b   1.000
_cell.length_c   1.000
_cell.angle_alpha   90.00
_cell.angle_beta   90.00
_cell.angle_gamma   90.00
#
_symmetry.space_group_name_H-M   'P 1'
#
loop_
_entity.id
_entity.type
_entity.pdbx_description
1 polymer ?
#
loop_
_entity_poly.entity_id
_entity_poly.type
_entity_poly.pdbx_seq_one_letter_code
_entity_poly.pdbx_strand_id
1 'polypeptide(L)'
;MGTRFILFICQDIFINAFFLKKSMNKLLLLFCFLLLTACTQTIPEETTSDFCGSSTYDSCTTDSDCTTGGCSGQICQSSSTEPSISTCEYQGCYNSELYSLSCACYEQKCSWE
;
A
#
# COMPACT_ATOMS: atom_id res chain seq x y z
N MET A 1 -4.61 17.73 -7.64
CA MET A 1 -5.88 18.04 -8.33
C MET A 1 -5.83 17.40 -9.71
N GLY A 2 -6.40 16.20 -9.91
CA GLY A 2 -6.29 15.54 -11.21
C GLY A 2 -6.94 14.16 -11.35
N THR A 3 -7.31 13.50 -10.25
CA THR A 3 -7.83 12.10 -10.29
C THR A 3 -9.26 11.94 -9.76
N ARG A 4 -9.85 12.98 -9.16
CA ARG A 4 -11.28 12.96 -8.77
C ARG A 4 -12.25 13.14 -9.94
N PHE A 5 -11.78 13.58 -11.11
CA PHE A 5 -12.67 13.89 -12.25
C PHE A 5 -13.09 12.64 -13.05
N ILE A 6 -12.35 11.54 -12.97
CA ILE A 6 -12.61 10.34 -13.80
C ILE A 6 -13.51 9.33 -13.06
N LEU A 7 -13.47 9.31 -11.73
CA LEU A 7 -14.36 8.49 -10.88
C LEU A 7 -15.84 8.90 -10.97
N PHE A 8 -16.14 10.18 -11.22
CA PHE A 8 -17.53 10.63 -11.39
C PHE A 8 -18.18 10.16 -12.70
N ILE A 9 -17.39 9.97 -13.77
CA ILE A 9 -17.96 9.66 -15.09
C ILE A 9 -18.47 8.20 -15.17
N CYS A 10 -17.92 7.28 -14.38
CA CYS A 10 -18.33 5.88 -14.41
C CYS A 10 -19.52 5.58 -13.47
N GLN A 11 -19.65 6.33 -12.37
CA GLN A 11 -20.66 6.06 -11.35
C GLN A 11 -22.01 6.74 -11.65
N ASP A 12 -22.02 7.88 -12.35
CA ASP A 12 -23.26 8.61 -12.69
C ASP A 12 -24.00 8.04 -13.92
N ILE A 13 -23.31 7.35 -14.83
CA ILE A 13 -23.95 6.67 -15.98
C ILE A 13 -24.76 5.47 -15.52
N PHE A 14 -24.30 4.75 -14.47
CA PHE A 14 -24.95 3.53 -13.99
C PHE A 14 -26.25 3.79 -13.23
N ILE A 15 -26.38 4.91 -12.50
CA ILE A 15 -27.57 5.20 -11.70
C ILE A 15 -28.71 5.77 -12.56
N ASN A 16 -28.40 6.60 -13.57
CA ASN A 16 -29.45 7.19 -14.44
C ASN A 16 -30.12 6.17 -15.38
N ALA A 17 -29.48 5.05 -15.71
CA ALA A 17 -30.07 4.01 -16.55
C ALA A 17 -31.13 3.16 -15.83
N PHE A 18 -31.11 3.12 -14.50
CA PHE A 18 -32.05 2.29 -13.71
C PHE A 18 -33.46 2.90 -13.63
N PHE A 19 -33.60 4.21 -13.83
CA PHE A 19 -34.86 4.92 -13.56
C PHE A 19 -35.79 5.13 -14.76
N LEU A 20 -35.38 4.78 -15.98
CA LEU A 20 -36.27 4.84 -17.13
C LEU A 20 -36.78 3.45 -17.53
N LYS A 21 -37.86 3.11 -16.83
CA LYS A 21 -39.11 2.66 -17.44
C LYS A 21 -39.21 1.18 -17.78
N LYS A 22 -39.89 0.48 -16.87
CA LYS A 22 -41.19 -0.19 -17.11
C LYS A 22 -41.31 -0.89 -18.48
N SER A 23 -41.32 -2.23 -18.40
CA SER A 23 -41.73 -3.19 -19.43
C SER A 23 -40.62 -3.61 -20.42
N MET A 24 -39.62 -4.35 -19.94
CA MET A 24 -38.60 -4.95 -20.81
C MET A 24 -38.89 -6.42 -21.11
N ASN A 25 -38.83 -6.75 -22.40
CA ASN A 25 -38.93 -8.09 -22.93
C ASN A 25 -37.71 -8.92 -22.47
N LYS A 26 -37.92 -10.15 -21.97
CA LYS A 26 -36.87 -10.96 -21.31
C LYS A 26 -35.64 -11.22 -22.19
N LEU A 27 -35.81 -11.16 -23.51
CA LEU A 27 -34.75 -11.31 -24.51
C LEU A 27 -33.77 -10.12 -24.54
N LEU A 28 -34.24 -8.92 -24.18
CA LEU A 28 -33.41 -7.69 -24.14
C LEU A 28 -32.55 -7.64 -22.85
N LEU A 29 -33.05 -8.18 -21.74
CA LEU A 29 -32.32 -8.30 -20.48
C LEU A 29 -31.13 -9.28 -20.58
N LEU A 30 -31.30 -10.38 -21.32
CA LEU A 30 -30.24 -11.37 -21.56
C LEU A 30 -29.07 -10.83 -22.40
N PHE A 31 -29.35 -9.94 -23.34
CA PHE A 31 -28.32 -9.31 -24.18
C PHE A 31 -27.46 -8.30 -23.39
N CYS A 32 -28.06 -7.61 -22.42
CA CYS A 32 -27.35 -6.70 -21.50
C CYS A 32 -26.45 -7.45 -20.52
N PHE A 33 -26.88 -8.63 -20.04
CA PHE A 33 -26.10 -9.47 -19.13
C PHE A 33 -24.87 -10.09 -19.81
N LEU A 34 -24.96 -10.42 -21.11
CA LEU A 34 -23.83 -10.90 -21.93
C LEU A 34 -22.78 -9.83 -22.23
N LEU A 35 -23.16 -8.54 -22.24
CA LEU A 35 -22.24 -7.42 -22.46
C LEU A 35 -21.51 -7.00 -21.17
N LEU A 36 -22.05 -7.31 -19.99
CA LEU A 36 -21.44 -7.00 -18.70
C LEU A 36 -20.27 -7.93 -18.33
N THR A 37 -20.21 -9.15 -18.88
CA THR A 37 -19.12 -10.10 -18.59
C THR A 37 -17.79 -9.80 -19.30
N ALA A 38 -17.75 -8.81 -20.20
CA ALA A 38 -16.54 -8.46 -20.96
C ALA A 38 -15.59 -7.49 -20.21
N CYS A 39 -15.92 -7.08 -18.98
CA CYS A 39 -15.12 -6.10 -18.23
C CYS A 39 -14.66 -6.64 -16.87
N THR A 40 -14.06 -7.84 -16.83
CA THR A 40 -13.13 -8.19 -15.74
C THR A 40 -11.72 -7.85 -16.20
N GLN A 41 -11.42 -6.54 -16.26
CA GLN A 41 -10.04 -6.10 -16.42
C GLN A 41 -9.38 -6.21 -15.05
N THR A 42 -8.52 -7.21 -14.86
CA THR A 42 -7.50 -7.17 -13.82
C THR A 42 -6.53 -6.05 -14.20
N ILE A 43 -6.76 -4.85 -13.67
CA ILE A 43 -5.73 -3.83 -13.60
C ILE A 43 -4.59 -4.47 -12.79
N PRO A 44 -3.34 -4.55 -13.32
CA PRO A 44 -2.21 -4.95 -12.51
C PRO A 44 -2.26 -4.06 -11.28
N GLU A 45 -2.42 -4.67 -10.10
CA GLU A 45 -2.24 -3.97 -8.84
C GLU A 45 -0.94 -3.19 -9.00
N GLU A 46 -1.01 -1.85 -8.99
CA GLU A 46 0.21 -1.07 -8.82
C GLU A 46 0.81 -1.63 -7.54
N THR A 47 1.90 -2.38 -7.69
CA THR A 47 2.66 -2.85 -6.57
C THR A 47 3.14 -1.58 -5.89
N THR A 48 2.41 -1.11 -4.89
CA THR A 48 2.93 -0.20 -3.89
C THR A 48 4.13 -0.95 -3.35
N SER A 49 5.33 -0.64 -3.84
CA SER A 49 6.52 -1.39 -3.45
C SER A 49 6.61 -1.30 -1.94
N ASP A 50 6.49 -2.40 -1.23
CA ASP A 50 6.49 -2.39 0.23
C ASP A 50 7.79 -1.81 0.78
N PHE A 51 7.76 -1.34 2.02
CA PHE A 51 8.97 -0.95 2.72
C PHE A 51 9.92 -2.15 2.81
N CYS A 52 11.19 -1.95 2.47
CA CYS A 52 12.16 -3.03 2.33
C CYS A 52 13.33 -2.94 3.33
N GLY A 53 13.19 -2.10 4.37
CA GLY A 53 14.14 -2.06 5.48
C GLY A 53 14.06 -3.31 6.36
N SER A 54 15.06 -3.51 7.19
CA SER A 54 15.19 -4.69 8.07
C SER A 54 15.28 -4.29 9.53
N SER A 55 14.79 -5.14 10.42
CA SER A 55 14.88 -4.98 11.88
C SER A 55 15.82 -6.04 12.46
N THR A 56 16.69 -5.68 13.40
CA THR A 56 17.52 -6.67 14.11
C THR A 56 16.73 -7.38 15.20
N TYR A 57 15.61 -6.79 15.64
CA TYR A 57 14.77 -7.29 16.73
C TYR A 57 15.52 -7.41 18.07
N ASP A 58 16.56 -6.61 18.25
CA ASP A 58 17.26 -6.47 19.53
C ASP A 58 16.28 -6.04 20.62
N SER A 59 16.53 -6.48 21.86
CA SER A 59 15.67 -6.15 22.99
C SER A 59 15.69 -4.65 23.32
N CYS A 60 14.52 -4.10 23.63
CA CYS A 60 14.34 -2.70 24.02
C CYS A 60 13.25 -2.55 25.09
N THR A 61 13.26 -1.43 25.80
CA THR A 61 12.22 -1.03 26.75
C THR A 61 11.46 0.21 26.28
N THR A 62 12.14 1.11 25.57
CA THR A 62 11.61 2.39 25.09
C THR A 62 12.04 2.64 23.65
N ASP A 63 11.32 3.49 22.92
CA ASP A 63 11.65 3.83 21.53
C ASP A 63 13.06 4.45 21.41
N SER A 64 13.51 5.18 22.42
CA SER A 64 14.86 5.74 22.47
C SER A 64 15.97 4.69 22.58
N ASP A 65 15.63 3.46 22.92
CA ASP A 65 16.60 2.36 22.93
C ASP A 65 16.88 1.87 21.50
N CYS A 66 16.07 2.25 20.51
CA CYS A 66 16.20 1.88 19.12
C CYS A 66 16.77 3.02 18.28
N THR A 67 17.55 2.68 17.27
CA THR A 67 18.16 3.64 16.35
C THR A 67 18.13 3.10 14.93
N THR A 68 17.91 4.01 13.99
CA THR A 68 18.14 3.74 12.57
C THR A 68 19.64 3.64 12.31
N GLY A 69 20.04 2.62 11.57
CA GLY A 69 21.41 2.30 11.18
C GLY A 69 21.47 1.71 9.77
N GLY A 70 22.59 1.07 9.45
CA GLY A 70 22.94 0.73 8.08
C GLY A 70 23.41 1.95 7.29
N CYS A 71 24.18 1.72 6.24
CA CYS A 71 24.81 2.81 5.49
C CYS A 71 23.79 3.72 4.77
N SER A 72 22.61 3.18 4.46
CA SER A 72 21.52 3.85 3.75
C SER A 72 20.30 4.11 4.65
N GLY A 73 20.44 3.93 5.97
CA GLY A 73 19.33 4.10 6.93
C GLY A 73 18.28 2.99 6.88
N GLN A 74 18.65 1.80 6.40
CA GLN A 74 17.72 0.70 6.14
C GLN A 74 17.55 -0.30 7.29
N ILE A 75 18.34 -0.17 8.37
CA ILE A 75 18.31 -1.11 9.50
C ILE A 75 17.74 -0.43 10.74
N CYS A 76 16.73 -1.01 11.39
CA CYS A 76 16.31 -0.63 12.73
C CYS A 76 16.95 -1.58 13.74
N GLN A 77 17.71 -1.04 14.70
CA GLN A 77 18.48 -1.82 15.67
C GLN A 77 18.50 -1.18 17.05
N SER A 78 19.01 -1.90 18.06
CA SER A 78 19.25 -1.27 19.36
C SER A 78 20.41 -0.27 19.29
N SER A 79 20.31 0.81 20.06
CA SER A 79 21.39 1.76 20.31
C SER A 79 22.50 1.18 21.18
N SER A 80 22.24 0.07 21.87
CA SER A 80 23.20 -0.60 22.75
C SER A 80 24.06 -1.66 22.07
N THR A 81 23.70 -2.07 20.85
CA THR A 81 24.41 -3.06 20.06
C THR A 81 25.41 -2.40 19.10
N GLU A 82 26.40 -3.16 18.65
CA GLU A 82 27.33 -2.68 17.63
C GLU A 82 26.59 -2.34 16.33
N PRO A 83 26.92 -1.23 15.65
CA PRO A 83 26.21 -0.82 14.45
C PRO A 83 26.27 -1.89 13.35
N SER A 84 25.09 -2.33 12.90
CA SER A 84 24.96 -3.27 11.78
C SER A 84 25.56 -2.69 10.50
N ILE A 85 26.53 -3.41 9.93
CA ILE A 85 27.18 -3.02 8.68
C ILE A 85 26.39 -3.61 7.50
N SER A 86 25.90 -2.74 6.63
CA SER A 86 25.25 -3.10 5.36
C SER A 86 26.12 -2.67 4.18
N THR A 87 25.75 -3.09 2.97
CA THR A 87 26.22 -2.41 1.77
C THR A 87 25.70 -0.96 1.75
N CYS A 88 26.45 -0.07 1.09
CA CYS A 88 26.10 1.35 0.92
C CYS A 88 25.25 1.61 -0.33
N GLU A 89 24.55 0.59 -0.81
CA GLU A 89 23.61 0.73 -1.92
C GLU A 89 22.29 1.29 -1.37
N TYR A 90 21.77 2.32 -2.02
CA TYR A 90 20.49 2.92 -1.64
C TYR A 90 19.36 2.37 -2.51
N GLN A 91 18.23 2.04 -1.89
CA GLN A 91 16.98 1.69 -2.54
C GLN A 91 15.89 2.67 -2.08
N GLY A 92 14.98 3.04 -2.99
CA GLY A 92 13.89 3.97 -2.65
C GLY A 92 12.99 3.48 -1.52
N CYS A 93 12.80 2.16 -1.41
CA CYS A 93 11.99 1.52 -0.37
C CYS A 93 12.65 1.51 1.03
N TYR A 94 13.86 2.06 1.19
CA TYR A 94 14.48 2.29 2.50
C TYR A 94 14.02 3.59 3.17
N ASN A 95 13.37 4.48 2.43
CA ASN A 95 12.87 5.73 3.01
C ASN A 95 11.61 5.46 3.83
N SER A 96 11.77 5.24 5.14
CA SER A 96 10.67 4.92 6.06
C SER A 96 9.60 6.02 6.12
N GLU A 97 9.95 7.28 5.88
CA GLU A 97 9.00 8.40 5.86
C GLU A 97 7.95 8.25 4.76
N LEU A 98 8.32 7.68 3.61
CA LEU A 98 7.37 7.39 2.52
C LEU A 98 6.31 6.35 2.92
N TYR A 99 6.62 5.53 3.93
CA TYR A 99 5.75 4.46 4.44
C TYR A 99 5.15 4.80 5.80
N SER A 100 5.40 6.00 6.32
CA SER A 100 4.99 6.42 7.68
C SER A 100 5.51 5.48 8.78
N LEU A 101 6.69 4.89 8.59
CA LEU A 101 7.34 4.00 9.54
C LEU A 101 8.46 4.73 10.29
N SER A 102 8.67 4.32 11.53
CA SER A 102 9.71 4.79 12.43
C SER A 102 10.44 3.60 13.07
N CYS A 103 11.72 3.76 13.40
CA CYS A 103 12.44 2.74 14.16
C CYS A 103 12.10 2.92 15.65
N ALA A 104 11.33 2.00 16.22
CA ALA A 104 10.74 2.11 17.55
C ALA A 104 10.78 0.78 18.31
N CYS A 105 10.40 0.81 19.59
CA CYS A 105 10.36 -0.37 20.43
C CYS A 105 8.96 -0.99 20.40
N TYR A 106 8.79 -2.04 19.59
CA TYR A 106 7.53 -2.75 19.44
C TYR A 106 7.65 -4.17 20.00
N GLU A 107 6.72 -4.55 20.87
CA GLU A 107 6.75 -5.85 21.56
C GLU A 107 8.11 -6.17 22.23
N GLN A 108 8.74 -5.16 22.83
CA GLN A 108 10.07 -5.24 23.48
C GLN A 108 11.22 -5.57 22.50
N LYS A 109 11.03 -5.27 21.20
CA LYS A 109 12.03 -5.45 20.14
C LYS A 109 12.13 -4.21 19.26
N CYS A 110 13.34 -3.86 18.85
CA CYS A 110 13.52 -2.79 17.86
C CYS A 110 13.00 -3.24 16.50
N SER A 111 11.97 -2.55 16.00
CA SER A 111 11.35 -2.81 14.70
C SER A 111 10.90 -1.54 14.00
N TRP A 112 10.68 -1.63 12.69
CA TRP A 112 10.01 -0.61 11.90
C TRP A 112 8.50 -0.70 12.12
N GLU A 113 7.90 0.35 12.70
CA GLU A 113 6.45 0.50 12.96
C GLU A 113 5.98 1.94 12.75
#